data_AF-A0A535H9L0-F1
#
_entry.id   AF-A0A535H9L0-F1
#
_cell.length_a   1.000
_cell.length_b   1.000
_cell.length_c   1.000
_cell.angle_alpha   90.00
_cell.angle_beta   90.00
_cell.angle_gamma   90.00
#
_symmetry.space_group_name_H-M   'P 1'
#
loop_
_entity.id
_entity.type
_entity.pdbx_description
1 polymer ?
#
loop_
_entity_poly.entity_id
_entity_poly.type
_entity_poly.pdbx_seq_one_letter_code
_entity_poly.pdbx_strand_id
1 'polypeptide(L)'
;MLHKPEQWASEYAKPFQDRSVVEAYRYRPPYPPEVFEILAGLIKAGPQSPRHVLDVGCGTGYIARYFVDRVERLDAVDCSWPMIEQGKALPNGDHPRLRWLYGHVEDIALDPPYSLVTAGESLHWMEWTIVLPRLHKVLLHRVVSFAKWLLSGAHGTCASRSL
;
A
#
# COMPACT_ATOMS: atom_id res chain seq x y z
N MET A 1 23.59 -6.96 0.46
CA MET A 1 22.66 -5.89 0.04
C MET A 1 21.68 -6.48 -0.95
N LEU A 2 20.38 -6.29 -0.74
CA LEU A 2 19.36 -6.64 -1.74
C LEU A 2 19.54 -5.68 -2.93
N HIS A 3 19.91 -6.21 -4.08
CA HIS A 3 19.99 -5.44 -5.32
C HIS A 3 18.64 -5.49 -6.03
N LYS A 4 18.13 -4.31 -6.39
CA LYS A 4 16.89 -4.18 -7.15
C LYS A 4 17.17 -4.54 -8.62
N PRO A 5 16.40 -5.46 -9.23
CA PRO A 5 16.51 -5.75 -10.66
C PRO A 5 16.27 -4.50 -11.51
N GLU A 6 17.06 -4.29 -12.57
CA GLU A 6 16.97 -3.12 -13.46
C GLU A 6 15.56 -2.94 -14.09
N GLN A 7 14.89 -4.05 -14.40
CA GLN A 7 13.52 -4.05 -14.93
C GLN A 7 12.44 -3.45 -14.00
N TRP A 8 12.79 -3.08 -12.76
CA TRP A 8 11.90 -2.40 -11.81
C TRP A 8 12.27 -0.93 -11.60
N ALA A 9 13.01 -0.32 -12.52
CA ALA A 9 13.38 1.09 -12.44
C ALA A 9 12.16 2.00 -12.13
N SER A 10 12.37 3.01 -11.28
CA SER A 10 11.32 3.94 -10.83
C SER A 10 10.66 4.72 -11.98
N GLU A 11 11.34 4.84 -13.12
CA GLU A 11 10.83 5.51 -14.33
C GLU A 11 9.56 4.90 -14.91
N TYR A 12 9.31 3.61 -14.66
CA TYR A 12 8.09 2.93 -15.11
C TYR A 12 6.84 3.33 -14.30
N ALA A 13 7.00 4.06 -13.19
CA ALA A 13 5.87 4.63 -12.44
C ALA A 13 5.35 5.96 -13.06
N LYS A 14 6.08 6.56 -14.01
CA LYS A 14 5.69 7.83 -14.67
C LYS A 14 4.25 7.85 -15.23
N PRO A 15 3.71 6.78 -15.82
CA PRO A 15 2.35 6.79 -16.37
C PRO A 15 1.27 7.08 -15.32
N PHE A 16 1.51 6.84 -14.03
CA PHE A 16 0.51 7.12 -12.99
C PHE A 16 0.28 8.62 -12.72
N GLN A 17 1.03 9.51 -13.39
CA GLN A 17 0.75 10.95 -13.44
C GLN A 17 -0.29 11.32 -14.52
N ASP A 18 -0.56 10.40 -15.46
CA ASP A 18 -1.51 10.63 -16.55
C ASP A 18 -2.94 10.39 -16.07
N ARG A 19 -3.84 11.33 -16.36
CA ARG A 19 -5.26 11.24 -16.00
C ARG A 19 -5.95 10.02 -16.61
N SER A 20 -5.60 9.63 -17.83
CA SER A 20 -6.17 8.44 -18.48
C SER A 20 -5.85 7.14 -17.72
N VAL A 21 -4.64 7.06 -17.14
CA VAL A 21 -4.23 5.93 -16.30
C VAL A 21 -4.96 5.95 -14.96
N VAL A 22 -5.14 7.13 -14.36
CA VAL A 22 -5.90 7.30 -13.11
C VAL A 22 -7.37 6.90 -13.30
N GLU A 23 -8.00 7.34 -14.38
CA GLU A 23 -9.39 6.99 -14.72
C GLU A 23 -9.55 5.48 -14.96
N ALA A 24 -8.60 4.87 -15.67
CA ALA A 24 -8.59 3.44 -15.91
C ALA A 24 -8.31 2.59 -14.65
N TYR A 25 -7.78 3.21 -13.59
CA TYR A 25 -7.39 2.52 -12.35
C TYR A 25 -8.57 1.80 -11.68
N ARG A 26 -9.81 2.27 -11.88
CA ARG A 26 -11.04 1.61 -11.42
C ARG A 26 -11.25 0.19 -11.96
N TYR A 27 -10.58 -0.15 -13.07
CA TYR A 27 -10.66 -1.48 -13.69
C TYR A 27 -9.59 -2.45 -13.16
N ARG A 28 -8.72 -2.01 -12.23
CA ARG A 28 -7.83 -2.95 -11.55
C ARG A 28 -8.65 -3.97 -10.76
N PRO A 29 -8.32 -5.27 -10.85
CA PRO A 29 -8.96 -6.29 -10.04
C PRO A 29 -8.86 -5.92 -8.55
N PRO A 30 -9.97 -6.01 -7.80
CA PRO A 30 -9.94 -5.77 -6.36
C PRO A 30 -9.07 -6.83 -5.66
N TYR A 31 -8.42 -6.46 -4.56
CA TYR A 31 -7.81 -7.47 -3.70
C TYR A 31 -8.88 -8.42 -3.14
N PRO A 32 -8.62 -9.73 -3.07
CA PRO A 32 -9.50 -10.68 -2.40
C PRO A 32 -9.75 -10.29 -0.93
N PRO A 33 -10.96 -10.52 -0.38
CA PRO A 33 -11.27 -10.24 1.03
C PRO A 33 -10.26 -10.84 2.01
N GLU A 34 -9.70 -12.01 1.70
CA GLU A 34 -8.72 -12.72 2.52
C GLU A 34 -7.44 -11.91 2.74
N VAL A 35 -7.04 -11.09 1.77
CA VAL A 35 -5.89 -10.17 1.92
C VAL A 35 -6.16 -9.19 3.06
N PHE A 36 -7.38 -8.67 3.15
CA PHE A 36 -7.77 -7.73 4.17
C PHE A 36 -7.86 -8.36 5.55
N GLU A 37 -8.36 -9.60 5.65
CA GLU A 37 -8.39 -10.34 6.91
C GLU A 37 -6.99 -10.64 7.43
N ILE A 38 -6.07 -11.05 6.55
CA ILE A 38 -4.66 -11.25 6.90
C ILE A 38 -4.05 -9.94 7.40
N LEU A 39 -4.21 -8.84 6.65
CA LEU A 39 -3.69 -7.52 7.04
C LEU A 39 -4.29 -7.04 8.38
N ALA A 40 -5.58 -7.25 8.61
CA ALA A 40 -6.23 -6.93 9.87
C ALA A 40 -5.60 -7.69 11.05
N GLY A 41 -5.35 -8.98 10.89
CA GLY A 41 -4.70 -9.82 11.91
C GLY A 41 -3.25 -9.42 12.23
N LEU A 42 -2.59 -8.71 11.31
CA LEU A 42 -1.24 -8.18 11.52
C LEU A 42 -1.21 -6.86 12.30
N ILE A 43 -2.33 -6.12 12.36
CA ILE A 43 -2.45 -4.88 13.12
C ILE A 43 -2.57 -5.24 14.61
N LYS A 44 -1.43 -5.28 15.31
CA LYS A 44 -1.40 -5.54 16.75
C LYS A 44 -1.78 -4.30 17.54
N ALA A 45 -2.83 -4.39 18.34
CA ALA A 45 -3.23 -3.36 19.30
C ALA A 45 -2.92 -3.80 20.73
N GLY A 46 -2.45 -2.85 21.54
CA GLY A 46 -2.12 -3.07 22.93
C GLY A 46 -1.82 -1.74 23.61
N PRO A 47 -1.71 -1.69 24.96
CA PRO A 47 -1.51 -0.44 25.70
C PRO A 47 -0.30 0.39 25.27
N GLN A 48 0.65 -0.23 24.56
CA GLN A 48 1.89 0.38 24.06
C GLN A 48 2.03 0.29 22.53
N SER A 49 1.01 -0.16 21.80
CA SER A 49 1.06 -0.29 20.34
C SER A 49 -0.13 0.42 19.68
N PRO A 50 0.03 1.71 19.29
CA PRO A 50 -1.01 2.43 18.57
C PRO A 50 -1.34 1.74 17.25
N ARG A 51 -2.62 1.78 16.84
CA ARG A 51 -3.05 1.26 15.54
C ARG A 51 -2.79 2.29 14.45
N HIS A 52 -1.52 2.63 14.24
CA HIS A 52 -1.08 3.51 13.17
C HIS A 52 -0.62 2.68 11.97
N VAL A 53 -1.18 2.94 10.80
CA VAL A 53 -0.83 2.21 9.56
C VAL A 53 -0.25 3.16 8.54
N LEU A 54 0.75 2.69 7.80
CA LEU A 54 1.36 3.39 6.66
C LEU A 54 1.12 2.58 5.38
N ASP A 55 0.52 3.20 4.37
CA ASP A 55 0.36 2.62 3.03
C ASP A 55 1.26 3.36 2.04
N VAL A 56 2.29 2.68 1.51
CA VAL A 56 3.31 3.30 0.65
C VAL A 56 3.05 3.04 -0.83
N GLY A 57 3.07 4.09 -1.64
CA GLY A 57 2.60 4.02 -3.03
C GLY A 57 1.13 3.60 -3.07
N CYS A 58 0.31 4.28 -2.29
CA CYS A 58 -1.09 3.92 -2.03
C CYS A 58 -2.00 4.06 -3.26
N GLY A 59 -1.56 4.76 -4.31
CA GLY A 59 -2.35 5.11 -5.49
C GLY A 59 -3.62 5.84 -5.08
N THR A 60 -4.77 5.35 -5.54
CA THR A 60 -6.06 5.87 -5.09
C THR A 60 -6.41 5.46 -3.66
N GLY A 61 -5.56 4.75 -2.91
CA GLY A 61 -5.79 4.39 -1.52
C GLY A 61 -6.76 3.22 -1.32
N TYR A 62 -6.67 2.18 -2.14
CA TYR A 62 -7.57 1.03 -2.03
C TYR A 62 -7.43 0.30 -0.67
N ILE A 63 -6.20 0.09 -0.20
CA ILE A 63 -5.91 -0.47 1.13
C ILE A 63 -6.20 0.58 2.21
N ALA A 64 -5.68 1.79 2.04
CA ALA A 64 -5.88 2.92 2.94
C ALA A 64 -7.34 3.16 3.32
N ARG A 65 -8.23 3.34 2.33
CA ARG A 65 -9.66 3.62 2.57
C ARG A 65 -10.42 2.43 3.13
N TYR A 66 -9.94 1.21 2.90
CA TYR A 66 -10.53 0.02 3.52
C TYR A 66 -10.21 -0.04 5.02
N PHE A 67 -8.96 0.25 5.41
CA PHE A 67 -8.54 0.10 6.81
C PHE A 67 -8.82 1.31 7.69
N VAL A 68 -9.06 2.50 7.12
CA VAL A 68 -9.16 3.74 7.90
C VAL A 68 -10.17 3.67 9.06
N ASP A 69 -11.26 2.93 8.91
CA ASP A 69 -12.27 2.79 9.96
C ASP A 69 -11.81 1.95 11.17
N ARG A 70 -10.81 1.11 10.96
CA ARG A 70 -10.34 0.07 11.90
C ARG A 70 -9.08 0.48 12.67
N VAL A 71 -8.47 1.61 12.30
CA VAL A 71 -7.17 2.08 12.80
C VAL A 71 -7.28 3.45 13.45
N GLU A 72 -6.33 3.85 14.27
CA GLU A 72 -6.33 5.15 14.94
C GLU A 72 -5.83 6.26 14.01
N ARG A 73 -4.89 5.93 13.14
CA ARG A 73 -4.35 6.81 12.10
C ARG A 73 -3.93 5.98 10.90
N LEU A 74 -4.18 6.49 9.71
CA LEU A 74 -3.67 5.92 8.47
C LEU A 74 -2.97 7.00 7.65
N ASP A 75 -1.69 6.79 7.39
CA ASP A 75 -0.91 7.65 6.51
C ASP A 75 -0.79 6.96 5.15
N ALA A 76 -1.27 7.61 4.10
CA ALA A 76 -1.28 7.09 2.74
C ALA A 76 -0.36 7.94 1.86
N VAL A 77 0.76 7.35 1.42
CA VAL A 77 1.84 8.04 0.70
C VAL A 77 1.76 7.70 -0.78
N ASP A 78 1.78 8.69 -1.66
CA ASP A 78 1.97 8.46 -3.08
C ASP A 78 2.68 9.64 -3.76
N CYS A 79 3.50 9.35 -4.77
CA CYS A 79 4.16 10.36 -5.58
C CYS A 79 3.31 10.84 -6.77
N SER A 80 2.12 10.28 -6.98
CA SER A 80 1.12 10.74 -7.94
C SER A 80 0.04 11.57 -7.26
N TRP A 81 0.11 12.89 -7.49
CA TRP A 81 -0.94 13.80 -7.05
C TRP A 81 -2.30 13.46 -7.68
N PRO A 82 -2.41 13.16 -8.99
CA PRO A 82 -3.68 12.75 -9.60
C PRO A 82 -4.32 11.52 -8.93
N MET A 83 -3.52 10.53 -8.53
CA MET A 83 -4.00 9.36 -7.79
C MET A 83 -4.56 9.74 -6.41
N ILE A 84 -3.86 10.62 -5.68
CA ILE A 84 -4.32 11.13 -4.39
C ILE A 84 -5.63 11.90 -4.54
N GLU A 85 -5.75 12.77 -5.55
CA GLU A 85 -6.98 13.53 -5.79
C GLU A 85 -8.18 12.61 -6.07
N GLN A 86 -7.98 11.63 -6.96
CA GLN A 86 -9.00 10.62 -7.22
C GLN A 86 -9.32 9.81 -5.95
N GLY A 87 -8.30 9.51 -5.14
CA GLY A 87 -8.42 8.80 -3.88
C GLY A 87 -9.31 9.50 -2.86
N LYS A 88 -9.14 10.81 -2.71
CA LYS A 88 -9.93 11.70 -1.83
C LYS A 88 -11.40 11.79 -2.23
N ALA A 89 -11.71 11.68 -3.53
CA ALA A 89 -13.08 11.79 -4.04
C ALA A 89 -13.90 10.49 -3.92
N LEU A 90 -13.28 9.39 -3.51
CA LEU A 90 -13.91 8.07 -3.38
C LEU A 90 -14.33 7.78 -1.93
N PRO A 91 -15.20 6.78 -1.67
CA PRO A 91 -15.68 6.48 -0.32
C PRO A 91 -14.55 6.29 0.69
N ASN A 92 -14.69 6.92 1.87
CA ASN A 92 -13.68 7.00 2.93
C ASN A 92 -12.39 7.78 2.58
N GLY A 93 -12.35 8.46 1.43
CA GLY A 93 -11.19 9.24 0.98
C GLY A 93 -10.97 10.54 1.75
N ASP A 94 -12.02 11.08 2.36
CA ASP A 94 -12.05 12.28 3.21
C ASP A 94 -12.09 11.95 4.71
N HIS A 95 -11.95 10.68 5.08
CA HIS A 95 -12.07 10.23 6.45
C HIS A 95 -11.04 10.94 7.35
N PRO A 96 -11.40 11.48 8.54
CA PRO A 96 -10.53 12.35 9.35
C PRO A 96 -9.26 11.68 9.89
N ARG A 97 -9.26 10.34 10.00
CA ARG A 97 -8.09 9.52 10.35
C ARG A 97 -7.15 9.19 9.18
N LEU A 98 -7.53 9.51 7.93
CA LEU A 98 -6.73 9.29 6.73
C LEU A 98 -5.92 10.55 6.39
N ARG A 99 -4.60 10.44 6.41
CA ARG A 99 -3.68 11.50 6.00
C ARG A 99 -3.07 11.15 4.65
N TRP A 100 -3.35 11.97 3.65
CA TRP A 100 -2.72 11.86 2.34
C TRP A 100 -1.39 12.61 2.33
N LEU A 101 -0.29 11.91 2.07
CA LEU A 101 1.06 12.46 2.00
C LEU A 101 1.56 12.39 0.56
N TYR A 102 1.68 13.56 -0.07
CA TYR A 102 2.19 13.66 -1.44
C TYR A 102 3.71 13.70 -1.47
N GLY A 103 4.31 12.73 -2.15
CA GLY A 103 5.74 12.68 -2.39
C GLY A 103 6.29 11.25 -2.44
N HIS A 104 7.59 11.16 -2.65
CA HIS A 104 8.33 9.91 -2.61
C HIS A 104 8.52 9.44 -1.16
N VAL A 105 8.25 8.18 -0.87
CA VAL A 105 8.42 7.61 0.48
C VAL A 105 9.88 7.69 0.96
N GLU A 106 10.81 7.74 0.00
CA GLU A 106 12.23 8.01 0.18
C GLU A 106 12.49 9.33 0.93
N ASP A 107 11.70 10.36 0.63
CA ASP A 107 12.00 11.76 1.00
C ASP A 107 11.04 12.33 2.04
N ILE A 108 9.78 11.89 2.06
CA ILE A 108 8.75 12.50 2.91
C ILE A 108 8.96 12.22 4.39
N ALA A 109 8.63 13.17 5.26
CA ALA A 109 8.59 12.94 6.70
C ALA A 109 7.49 11.93 7.06
N LEU A 110 7.85 10.92 7.85
CA LEU A 110 6.93 9.93 8.42
C LEU A 110 6.78 10.20 9.91
N ASP A 111 5.66 9.75 10.49
CA ASP A 111 5.27 10.01 11.87
C ASP A 111 5.26 8.69 12.68
N PRO A 112 6.41 8.04 12.91
CA PRO A 112 6.45 6.76 13.61
C PRO A 112 5.91 6.88 15.04
N PRO A 113 5.46 5.76 15.63
CA PRO A 113 5.69 4.42 15.14
C PRO A 113 4.45 3.80 14.49
N TYR A 114 4.65 2.90 13.53
CA TYR A 114 3.57 2.22 12.79
C TYR A 114 3.44 0.76 13.20
N SER A 115 2.21 0.28 13.44
CA SER A 115 1.93 -1.13 13.71
C SER A 115 1.97 -1.99 12.45
N LEU A 116 1.76 -1.39 11.28
CA LEU A 116 1.77 -2.06 9.99
C LEU A 116 2.23 -1.09 8.89
N VAL A 117 3.04 -1.59 7.95
CA VAL A 117 3.32 -0.94 6.67
C VAL A 117 2.83 -1.84 5.53
N THR A 118 2.05 -1.27 4.61
CA THR A 118 1.58 -1.94 3.40
C THR A 118 2.20 -1.33 2.15
N ALA A 119 2.49 -2.18 1.17
CA ALA A 119 2.88 -1.77 -0.18
C ALA A 119 2.13 -2.67 -1.18
N GLY A 120 1.02 -2.18 -1.73
CA GLY A 120 0.19 -2.89 -2.70
C GLY A 120 0.61 -2.59 -4.13
N GLU A 121 1.27 -3.54 -4.81
CA GLU A 121 1.76 -3.35 -6.18
C GLU A 121 2.62 -2.07 -6.40
N SER A 122 3.36 -1.64 -5.38
CA SER A 122 4.10 -0.38 -5.40
C SER A 122 5.59 -0.50 -5.06
N LEU A 123 6.00 -1.47 -4.24
CA LEU A 123 7.39 -1.58 -3.77
C LEU A 123 8.40 -1.72 -4.91
N HIS A 124 8.02 -2.36 -6.02
CA HIS A 124 8.90 -2.52 -7.16
C HIS A 124 9.28 -1.16 -7.78
N TRP A 125 8.46 -0.12 -7.65
CA TRP A 125 8.80 1.22 -8.14
C TRP A 125 9.77 1.99 -7.24
N MET A 126 9.95 1.57 -5.99
CA MET A 126 10.71 2.31 -4.96
C MET A 126 12.17 1.91 -4.90
N GLU A 127 13.03 2.76 -4.34
CA GLU A 127 14.45 2.44 -4.17
C GLU A 127 14.72 1.63 -2.89
N TRP A 128 14.86 0.31 -3.08
CA TRP A 128 14.91 -0.66 -1.98
C TRP A 128 16.01 -0.40 -0.97
N THR A 129 17.17 0.10 -1.42
CA THR A 129 18.31 0.44 -0.56
C THR A 129 18.01 1.62 0.39
N ILE A 130 17.03 2.46 0.04
CA ILE A 130 16.56 3.58 0.85
C ILE A 130 15.32 3.17 1.65
N VAL A 131 14.33 2.62 0.95
CA VAL A 131 12.99 2.36 1.49
C VAL A 131 13.00 1.22 2.51
N LEU A 132 13.64 0.08 2.24
CA LEU A 132 13.58 -1.05 3.18
C LEU A 132 14.19 -0.72 4.55
N PRO A 133 15.38 -0.09 4.65
CA PRO A 133 15.91 0.37 5.94
C PRO A 133 15.03 1.43 6.62
N ARG A 134 14.43 2.33 5.85
CA ARG A 134 13.51 3.36 6.36
C ARG A 134 12.25 2.74 6.96
N LEU A 135 11.60 1.82 6.24
CA LEU A 135 10.40 1.10 6.71
C LEU A 135 10.69 0.28 7.96
N HIS A 136 11.85 -0.39 8.02
CA HIS A 136 12.26 -1.14 9.21
C HIS A 136 12.41 -0.25 10.45
N LYS A 137 12.84 1.01 10.30
CA LYS A 137 13.02 1.95 11.43
C LYS A 137 11.70 2.50 11.96
N VAL A 138 10.67 2.61 11.13
CA VAL A 138 9.38 3.23 11.53
C VAL A 138 8.37 2.21 12.08
N LEU A 139 8.62 0.91 11.93
CA LEU A 139 7.77 -0.17 12.40
C LEU A 139 7.95 -0.48 13.90
N LEU A 140 6.83 -0.62 14.62
CA LEU A 140 6.77 -1.12 16.01
C LEU A 140 7.12 -2.61 16.11
N HIS A 141 6.57 -3.39 15.19
CA HIS A 141 6.75 -4.83 15.10
C HIS A 141 7.10 -5.17 13.65
N ARG A 142 8.03 -6.11 13.44
CA ARG A 142 8.64 -6.43 12.14
C ARG A 142 7.65 -7.06 11.14
N VAL A 143 6.65 -6.32 10.69
CA VAL A 143 5.69 -6.76 9.68
C VAL A 143 5.64 -5.73 8.56
N VAL A 144 6.24 -6.09 7.43
CA VAL A 144 5.98 -5.44 6.14
C VAL A 144 5.17 -6.43 5.32
N SER A 145 3.98 -6.03 4.87
CA SER A 145 3.19 -6.86 3.96
C SER A 145 3.31 -6.33 2.53
N PHE A 146 3.66 -7.24 1.63
CA PHE A 146 3.73 -6.99 0.20
C PHE A 146 2.58 -7.73 -0.47
N ALA A 147 1.59 -6.98 -0.95
CA ALA A 147 0.55 -7.55 -1.78
C ALA A 147 0.99 -7.42 -3.24
N LYS A 148 1.63 -8.48 -3.78
CA LYS A 148 1.77 -8.67 -5.23
C LYS A 148 0.64 -9.58 -5.72
N TRP A 149 -0.39 -9.01 -6.31
CA TRP A 149 -1.37 -9.75 -7.09
C TRP A 149 -0.84 -9.93 -8.52
N LEU A 150 -0.09 -11.01 -8.71
CA LEU A 150 0.27 -11.48 -10.04
C LEU A 150 -1.01 -11.76 -10.83
N LEU A 151 -1.05 -11.26 -12.06
CA LEU A 151 -1.97 -11.64 -13.12
C LEU A 151 -2.01 -13.18 -13.26
N SER A 152 -2.84 -13.87 -12.49
CA SER A 152 -3.24 -15.25 -12.74
C SER A 152 -4.72 -15.27 -13.12
N GLY A 153 -5.02 -14.56 -14.21
CA GLY A 153 -6.23 -14.70 -14.99
C GLY A 153 -5.93 -15.49 -16.26
N ALA A 154 -5.40 -16.71 -16.16
CA ALA A 154 -5.34 -17.66 -17.26
C ALA A 154 -5.52 -19.08 -16.73
N HIS A 155 -6.74 -19.58 -16.96
CA HIS A 155 -7.20 -20.97 -16.94
C HIS A 155 -7.54 -21.59 -15.59
N GLY A 156 -8.85 -21.74 -15.40
CA GLY A 156 -9.40 -22.50 -14.30
C GLY A 156 -9.06 -23.99 -14.37
N THR A 157 -9.13 -24.63 -13.23
CA THR A 157 -9.93 -25.84 -13.02
C THR A 157 -10.06 -26.04 -11.51
N CYS A 158 -11.30 -26.20 -11.08
CA CYS A 158 -11.63 -26.81 -9.82
C CYS A 158 -11.12 -28.27 -9.85
N ALA A 159 -10.28 -28.65 -8.90
CA ALA A 159 -10.14 -30.04 -8.50
C ALA A 159 -9.63 -30.11 -7.06
N SER A 160 -10.58 -30.21 -6.13
CA SER A 160 -10.37 -30.94 -4.89
C SER A 160 -9.81 -32.33 -5.21
N ARG A 161 -8.76 -32.76 -4.53
CA ARG A 161 -8.58 -34.16 -4.15
C ARG A 161 -7.62 -34.27 -2.98
N SER A 162 -8.22 -34.60 -1.85
CA SER A 162 -7.62 -35.30 -0.73
C SER A 162 -6.90 -36.57 -1.23
N LEU A 163 -5.70 -36.79 -0.73
CA LEU A 163 -5.23 -38.05 -0.14
C LEU A 163 -4.12 -37.71 0.85
#